data_AF-A0A424RNY0-F1
#
_entry.id   AF-A0A424RNY0-F1
#
_cell.length_a   1.000
_cell.length_b   1.000
_cell.length_c   1.000
_cell.angle_alpha   90.00
_cell.angle_beta   90.00
_cell.angle_gamma   90.00
#
_symmetry.space_group_name_H-M   'P 1'
#
loop_
_entity.id
_entity.type
_entity.pdbx_description
1 polymer ?
#
loop_
_entity_poly.entity_id
_entity_poly.type
_entity_poly.pdbx_seq_one_letter_code
_entity_poly.pdbx_strand_id
1 'polypeptide(L)'
;MKHDQKQTLIKILLSFVTLGYCLVMPVVDLNSTHLFHPDWSLHARLHLVWSVTSFTLIGWYCFFLLWFSDISFNIRVNVVTAIGLAINFGFLMSALTKPLYGGELADEISGVPDLLGGYDANLIFVCFAVCIVFLAIWLQRRKSVG
;
A
#
# COMPACT_ATOMS: atom_id res chain seq x y z
N MET A 1 15.94 -18.88 13.83
CA MET A 1 14.59 -19.12 13.25
C MET A 1 14.75 -20.12 12.14
N LYS A 2 13.96 -21.21 12.13
CA LYS A 2 14.02 -22.19 11.04
C LYS A 2 13.71 -21.50 9.71
N HIS A 3 14.33 -21.96 8.63
CA HIS A 3 14.21 -21.35 7.31
C HIS A 3 12.73 -21.12 6.89
N ASP A 4 11.85 -22.09 7.14
CA ASP A 4 10.45 -22.01 6.72
C ASP A 4 9.61 -21.06 7.58
N GLN A 5 9.95 -20.92 8.87
CA GLN A 5 9.33 -19.93 9.76
C GLN A 5 9.67 -18.51 9.29
N LYS A 6 10.91 -18.30 8.83
CA LYS A 6 11.38 -17.02 8.29
C LYS A 6 10.62 -16.65 7.02
N GLN A 7 10.50 -17.59 6.09
CA GLN A 7 9.76 -17.36 4.85
C GLN A 7 8.28 -17.08 5.11
N THR A 8 7.67 -17.80 6.04
CA THR A 8 6.28 -17.58 6.46
C THR A 8 6.09 -16.20 7.06
N LEU A 9 6.99 -15.76 7.95
CA LEU A 9 6.95 -14.41 8.52
C LEU A 9 7.04 -13.33 7.43
N ILE A 10 7.96 -13.47 6.48
CA ILE A 10 8.10 -12.53 5.36
C ILE A 10 6.81 -12.47 4.53
N LYS A 11 6.20 -13.62 4.21
CA LYS A 11 4.92 -13.66 3.48
C LYS A 11 3.82 -12.95 4.24
N ILE A 12 3.70 -13.17 5.56
CA ILE A 12 2.68 -12.53 6.39
C ILE A 12 2.87 -11.00 6.41
N LEU A 13 4.10 -10.53 6.64
CA LEU A 13 4.43 -9.11 6.64
C LEU A 13 4.08 -8.44 5.29
N LEU A 14 4.48 -9.06 4.17
CA LEU A 14 4.19 -8.53 2.84
C LEU A 14 2.72 -8.66 2.46
N SER A 15 2.01 -9.67 2.99
CA SER A 15 0.56 -9.78 2.81
C SER A 15 -0.17 -8.66 3.51
N PHE A 16 0.23 -8.28 4.73
CA PHE A 16 -0.35 -7.14 5.43
C PHE A 16 -0.25 -5.85 4.60
N VAL A 17 0.94 -5.58 4.06
CA VAL A 17 1.16 -4.41 3.18
C VAL A 17 0.32 -4.52 1.91
N THR A 18 0.28 -5.70 1.29
CA THR A 18 -0.47 -5.96 0.05
C THR A 18 -1.98 -5.81 0.21
N LEU A 19 -2.52 -6.29 1.33
CA LEU A 19 -3.94 -6.17 1.66
C LEU A 19 -4.35 -4.71 1.90
N GLY A 20 -3.41 -3.86 2.33
CA GLY A 20 -3.62 -2.41 2.40
C GLY A 20 -4.12 -1.84 1.07
N TYR A 21 -3.34 -1.98 -0.01
CA TYR A 21 -3.76 -1.41 -1.29
C TYR A 21 -4.78 -2.26 -2.07
N CYS A 22 -4.93 -3.57 -1.81
CA CYS A 22 -5.97 -4.35 -2.51
C CYS A 22 -7.37 -4.32 -1.88
N LEU A 23 -7.47 -4.19 -0.55
CA LEU A 23 -8.75 -4.19 0.17
C LEU A 23 -9.07 -2.83 0.80
N VAL A 24 -8.12 -2.21 1.49
CA VAL A 24 -8.40 -0.97 2.24
C VAL A 24 -8.71 0.16 1.28
N MET A 25 -7.95 0.28 0.18
CA MET A 25 -8.15 1.37 -0.78
C MET A 25 -9.55 1.38 -1.42
N PRO A 26 -10.09 0.26 -1.96
CA PRO A 26 -11.49 0.22 -2.37
C PRO A 26 -12.50 0.59 -1.28
N VAL A 27 -12.27 0.17 -0.04
CA VAL A 27 -13.18 0.47 1.07
C VAL A 27 -13.18 1.96 1.42
N VAL A 28 -12.00 2.59 1.38
CA VAL A 28 -11.81 4.01 1.72
C VAL A 28 -12.25 4.93 0.57
N ASP A 29 -12.11 4.51 -0.68
CA ASP A 29 -12.32 5.39 -1.83
C ASP A 29 -13.66 5.19 -2.55
N LEU A 30 -14.29 4.02 -2.46
CA LEU A 30 -15.55 3.72 -3.17
C LEU A 30 -16.79 4.08 -2.35
N ASN A 31 -16.87 5.32 -1.90
CA ASN A 31 -17.96 5.82 -1.06
C ASN A 31 -18.37 7.27 -1.42
N SER A 32 -19.28 7.83 -0.61
CA SER A 32 -19.85 9.16 -0.81
C SER A 32 -18.88 10.32 -0.57
N THR A 33 -17.81 10.11 0.20
CA THR A 33 -16.83 11.16 0.49
C THR A 33 -15.71 11.24 -0.55
N HIS A 34 -15.56 10.20 -1.39
CA HIS A 34 -14.55 10.12 -2.44
C HIS A 34 -15.20 9.94 -3.82
N LEU A 35 -15.41 8.69 -4.28
CA LEU A 35 -15.92 8.39 -5.62
C LEU A 35 -17.21 9.14 -5.98
N PHE A 36 -18.14 9.26 -5.05
CA PHE A 36 -19.43 9.91 -5.28
C PHE A 36 -19.50 11.33 -4.67
N HIS A 37 -18.35 11.96 -4.40
CA HIS A 37 -18.31 13.33 -3.90
C HIS A 37 -18.99 14.29 -4.91
N PRO A 38 -19.96 15.12 -4.48
CA PRO A 38 -20.76 15.94 -5.38
C PRO A 38 -19.91 16.96 -6.16
N ASP A 39 -18.88 17.51 -5.53
CA ASP A 39 -18.05 18.57 -6.11
C ASP A 39 -16.94 18.06 -7.03
N TRP A 40 -16.69 16.75 -7.04
CA TRP A 40 -15.65 16.18 -7.91
C TRP A 40 -16.17 16.05 -9.33
N SER A 41 -15.39 16.54 -10.30
CA SER A 41 -15.70 16.38 -11.72
C SER A 41 -15.79 14.90 -12.11
N LEU A 42 -16.60 14.60 -13.13
CA LEU A 42 -16.76 13.22 -13.63
C LEU A 42 -15.42 12.59 -14.05
N HIS A 43 -14.48 13.40 -14.54
CA HIS A 43 -13.16 12.93 -14.96
C HIS A 43 -12.28 12.55 -13.76
N ALA A 44 -12.32 13.31 -12.66
CA ALA A 44 -11.61 12.96 -11.43
C ALA A 44 -12.08 11.61 -10.87
N ARG A 45 -13.39 11.34 -10.94
CA ARG A 45 -13.98 10.05 -10.54
C ARG A 45 -13.44 8.89 -11.38
N LEU A 46 -13.32 9.08 -12.70
CA LEU A 46 -12.71 8.09 -13.58
C LEU A 46 -11.26 7.79 -13.17
N HIS A 47 -10.45 8.83 -12.89
CA HIS A 47 -9.07 8.66 -12.43
C HIS A 47 -8.98 7.96 -11.07
N LEU A 48 -9.91 8.23 -10.15
CA LEU A 48 -9.99 7.51 -8.88
C LEU A 48 -10.28 6.03 -9.12
N VAL A 49 -11.35 5.68 -9.85
CA VAL A 49 -11.69 4.28 -10.15
C VAL A 49 -10.55 3.58 -10.86
N TRP A 50 -9.91 4.24 -11.82
CA TRP A 50 -8.75 3.69 -12.53
C TRP A 50 -7.61 3.38 -11.55
N SER A 51 -7.29 4.29 -10.63
CA SER A 51 -6.25 4.09 -9.62
C SER A 51 -6.61 2.96 -8.65
N VAL A 52 -7.85 2.97 -8.12
CA VAL A 52 -8.40 1.94 -7.22
C VAL A 52 -8.33 0.56 -7.84
N THR A 53 -8.90 0.39 -9.03
CA THR A 53 -8.91 -0.90 -9.71
C THR A 53 -7.50 -1.38 -10.07
N SER A 54 -6.61 -0.48 -10.51
CA SER A 54 -5.22 -0.81 -10.83
C SER A 54 -4.46 -1.33 -9.62
N PHE A 55 -4.49 -0.60 -8.49
CA PHE A 55 -3.79 -1.04 -7.27
C PHE A 55 -4.43 -2.28 -6.65
N THR A 56 -5.75 -2.46 -6.75
CA THR A 56 -6.41 -3.70 -6.34
C THR A 56 -5.94 -4.90 -7.14
N LEU A 57 -5.87 -4.81 -8.47
CA LEU A 57 -5.37 -5.89 -9.31
C LEU A 57 -3.89 -6.19 -9.04
N ILE A 58 -3.07 -5.16 -8.90
CA ILE A 58 -1.65 -5.30 -8.56
C ILE A 58 -1.47 -5.96 -7.19
N GLY A 59 -2.31 -5.64 -6.21
CA GLY A 59 -2.25 -6.27 -4.90
C GLY A 59 -2.72 -7.72 -4.89
N TRP A 60 -3.77 -8.05 -5.64
CA TRP A 60 -4.13 -9.47 -5.83
C TRP A 60 -3.02 -10.25 -6.54
N TYR A 61 -2.34 -9.64 -7.51
CA TYR A 61 -1.16 -10.23 -8.14
C TYR A 61 0.00 -10.44 -7.14
N CYS A 62 0.30 -9.46 -6.29
CA CYS A 62 1.31 -9.61 -5.24
C CYS A 62 0.94 -10.72 -4.23
N PHE A 63 -0.32 -10.78 -3.82
CA PHE A 63 -0.81 -11.83 -2.92
C PHE A 63 -0.68 -13.21 -3.56
N PHE A 64 -1.03 -13.32 -4.85
CA PHE A 64 -0.84 -14.54 -5.62
C PHE A 64 0.63 -14.97 -5.68
N LEU A 65 1.55 -14.04 -5.94
CA LEU A 65 2.98 -14.32 -5.90
C LEU A 65 3.40 -14.85 -4.53
N LEU A 66 2.99 -14.24 -3.43
CA LEU A 66 3.42 -14.67 -2.09
C LEU A 66 2.96 -16.09 -1.74
N TRP A 67 1.74 -16.48 -2.11
CA TRP A 67 1.11 -17.69 -1.57
C TRP A 67 0.95 -18.85 -2.55
N PHE A 68 0.76 -18.55 -3.84
CA PHE A 68 0.35 -19.56 -4.82
C PHE A 68 1.33 -19.77 -5.97
N SER A 69 2.28 -18.84 -6.17
CA SER A 69 3.25 -18.96 -7.26
C SER A 69 4.36 -19.98 -6.97
N ASP A 70 4.71 -20.79 -7.98
CA ASP A 70 5.82 -21.76 -7.95
C ASP A 70 7.20 -21.14 -8.26
N ILE A 71 7.25 -19.83 -8.53
CA ILE A 71 8.50 -19.11 -8.79
C ILE A 71 9.42 -19.19 -7.55
N SER A 72 10.73 -19.02 -7.71
CA SER A 72 11.65 -19.01 -6.55
C SER A 72 11.22 -17.97 -5.50
N PHE A 73 11.32 -18.35 -4.22
CA PHE A 73 10.89 -17.49 -3.10
C PHE A 73 11.55 -16.10 -3.15
N ASN A 74 12.84 -16.04 -3.46
CA ASN A 74 13.59 -14.80 -3.52
C ASN A 74 13.09 -13.87 -4.64
N ILE A 75 12.77 -14.42 -5.82
CA ILE A 75 12.24 -13.62 -6.93
C ILE A 75 10.86 -13.05 -6.54
N ARG A 76 9.97 -13.88 -6.00
CA ARG A 76 8.63 -13.47 -5.59
C ARG A 76 8.67 -12.34 -4.56
N VAL A 77 9.50 -12.48 -3.52
CA VAL A 77 9.69 -11.43 -2.50
C VAL A 77 10.30 -10.16 -3.09
N ASN A 78 11.29 -10.26 -3.99
CA ASN A 78 11.89 -9.08 -4.63
C ASN A 78 10.86 -8.31 -5.48
N VAL A 79 10.03 -9.02 -6.23
CA VAL A 79 8.97 -8.39 -7.04
C VAL A 79 7.93 -7.71 -6.14
N VAL A 80 7.44 -8.41 -5.12
CA VAL A 80 6.41 -7.86 -4.21
C VAL A 80 6.94 -6.67 -3.42
N THR A 81 8.19 -6.72 -2.94
CA THR A 81 8.81 -5.59 -2.25
C THR A 81 9.04 -4.40 -3.18
N ALA A 82 9.47 -4.62 -4.43
CA ALA A 82 9.63 -3.54 -5.40
C ALA A 82 8.29 -2.85 -5.73
N ILE A 83 7.23 -3.62 -5.96
CA ILE A 83 5.88 -3.09 -6.17
C ILE A 83 5.39 -2.33 -4.94
N GLY A 84 5.54 -2.93 -3.76
CA GLY A 84 5.14 -2.30 -2.50
C GLY A 84 5.84 -0.97 -2.27
N LEU A 85 7.15 -0.90 -2.52
CA LEU A 85 7.90 0.36 -2.44
C LEU A 85 7.42 1.36 -3.50
N ALA A 86 7.19 0.94 -4.74
CA ALA A 86 6.73 1.84 -5.80
C ALA A 86 5.38 2.50 -5.47
N ILE A 87 4.41 1.71 -4.99
CA ILE A 87 3.08 2.24 -4.60
C ILE A 87 3.21 3.20 -3.40
N ASN A 88 3.90 2.78 -2.34
CA ASN A 88 3.99 3.58 -1.12
C ASN A 88 4.84 4.86 -1.33
N PHE A 89 5.95 4.78 -2.07
CA PHE A 89 6.70 5.98 -2.43
C PHE A 89 5.93 6.86 -3.40
N GLY A 90 5.09 6.32 -4.28
CA GLY A 90 4.16 7.10 -5.09
C GLY A 90 3.27 7.99 -4.22
N PHE A 91 2.68 7.43 -3.16
CA PHE A 91 1.91 8.20 -2.19
C PHE A 91 2.78 9.25 -1.46
N LEU A 92 3.95 8.86 -0.95
CA LEU A 92 4.84 9.79 -0.23
C LEU A 92 5.31 10.95 -1.11
N MET A 93 5.56 10.70 -2.40
CA MET A 93 5.91 11.74 -3.37
C MET A 93 4.71 12.63 -3.68
N SER A 94 3.50 12.10 -3.79
CA SER A 94 2.27 12.89 -3.86
C SER A 94 2.15 13.80 -2.63
N ALA A 95 2.26 13.24 -1.42
CA ALA A 95 2.21 14.00 -0.17
C ALA A 95 3.27 15.12 -0.10
N LEU A 96 4.50 14.85 -0.56
CA LEU A 96 5.60 15.82 -0.57
C LEU A 96 5.41 16.91 -1.63
N THR A 97 4.85 16.55 -2.79
CA THR A 97 4.74 17.45 -3.95
C THR A 97 3.36 18.10 -4.10
N LYS A 98 2.41 17.81 -3.19
CA LYS A 98 1.06 18.39 -3.20
C LYS A 98 0.99 19.92 -3.37
N PRO A 99 1.91 20.75 -2.84
CA PRO A 99 1.86 22.20 -3.07
C PRO A 99 2.07 22.61 -4.54
N LEU A 100 2.66 21.73 -5.36
CA LEU A 100 2.95 22.01 -6.78
C LEU A 100 1.71 21.95 -7.67
N TYR A 101 0.65 21.27 -7.22
CA TYR A 101 -0.58 21.07 -7.98
C TYR A 101 -1.86 21.35 -7.18
N GLY A 102 -1.72 21.97 -6.00
CA GLY A 102 -2.86 22.31 -5.13
C GLY A 102 -3.55 21.09 -4.52
N GLY A 103 -2.81 20.02 -4.24
CA GLY A 103 -3.34 18.82 -3.61
C GLY A 103 -3.42 18.91 -2.09
N GLU A 104 -4.29 18.08 -1.51
CA GLU A 104 -4.40 17.90 -0.06
C GLU A 104 -4.42 16.41 0.32
N LEU A 105 -4.07 16.09 1.58
CA LEU A 105 -4.05 14.71 2.07
C LEU A 105 -5.44 14.20 2.47
N ALA A 106 -6.30 15.11 2.94
CA ALA A 106 -7.66 14.83 3.30
C ALA A 106 -8.53 16.01 2.83
N ASP A 107 -9.77 15.70 2.46
CA ASP A 107 -10.79 16.70 2.20
C ASP A 107 -11.21 17.37 3.52
N GLU A 108 -11.32 18.71 3.53
CA GLU A 108 -11.61 19.48 4.75
C GLU A 108 -12.97 19.15 5.38
N ILE A 109 -13.92 18.66 4.58
CA ILE A 109 -15.31 18.44 4.99
C ILE A 109 -15.59 16.95 5.21
N SER A 110 -15.01 16.09 4.36
CA SER A 110 -15.40 14.67 4.28
C SER A 110 -14.21 13.70 4.23
N GLY A 111 -13.00 14.19 4.50
CA GLY A 111 -11.78 13.39 4.52
C GLY A 111 -11.72 12.37 5.67
N VAL A 112 -10.74 11.46 5.59
CA VAL A 112 -10.43 10.56 6.70
C VAL A 112 -9.98 11.42 7.89
N PRO A 113 -10.60 11.27 9.08
CA PRO A 113 -10.22 12.07 10.24
C PRO A 113 -8.76 11.86 10.64
N ASP A 114 -8.12 12.93 11.11
CA ASP A 114 -6.79 12.84 11.71
C ASP A 114 -6.79 11.89 12.91
N LEU A 115 -5.65 11.24 13.11
CA LEU A 115 -5.38 10.50 14.34
C LEU A 115 -5.12 11.46 15.51
N LEU A 116 -5.11 10.92 16.72
CA LEU A 116 -4.77 11.66 17.93
C LEU A 116 -3.45 12.43 17.74
N GLY A 117 -3.50 13.74 17.99
CA GLY A 117 -2.36 14.64 17.81
C GLY A 117 -2.31 15.35 16.46
N GLY A 118 -3.33 15.21 15.59
CA GLY A 118 -3.42 15.94 14.32
C GLY A 118 -2.56 15.33 13.21
N TYR A 119 -2.29 14.03 13.28
CA TYR A 119 -1.51 13.33 12.26
C TYR A 119 -2.44 12.63 11.26
N ASP A 120 -2.18 12.84 9.97
CA ASP A 120 -2.91 12.19 8.88
C ASP A 120 -2.77 10.66 8.95
N ALA A 121 -3.92 9.98 8.96
CA ALA A 121 -4.00 8.54 9.11
C ALA A 121 -3.37 7.78 7.93
N ASN A 122 -3.54 8.28 6.71
CA ASN A 122 -2.99 7.66 5.50
C ASN A 122 -1.47 7.74 5.49
N LEU A 123 -0.91 8.89 5.85
CA LEU A 123 0.53 9.11 5.93
C LEU A 123 1.18 8.20 6.97
N ILE A 124 0.56 8.05 8.15
CA ILE A 124 1.03 7.12 9.17
C ILE A 124 0.99 5.68 8.66
N PHE A 125 -0.12 5.26 8.06
CA PHE A 125 -0.27 3.91 7.52
C PHE A 125 0.78 3.59 6.44
N VAL A 126 1.02 4.53 5.52
CA VAL A 126 2.01 4.39 4.45
C VAL A 126 3.43 4.32 5.03
N CYS A 127 3.78 5.19 5.98
CA CYS A 127 5.08 5.12 6.66
C CYS A 127 5.27 3.76 7.37
N PHE A 128 4.23 3.26 8.04
CA PHE A 128 4.26 1.96 8.68
C PHE A 128 4.41 0.81 7.66
N ALA A 129 3.70 0.87 6.53
CA ALA A 129 3.81 -0.10 5.45
C ALA A 129 5.24 -0.13 4.86
N VAL A 130 5.85 1.04 4.64
CA VAL A 130 7.25 1.16 4.19
C VAL A 130 8.21 0.51 5.18
N CYS A 131 8.04 0.76 6.49
CA CYS A 131 8.82 0.10 7.53
C CYS A 131 8.69 -1.42 7.50
N ILE A 132 7.48 -1.96 7.28
CA ILE A 132 7.26 -3.41 7.13
C ILE A 132 7.97 -3.96 5.89
N VAL A 133 7.93 -3.25 4.76
CA VAL A 133 8.62 -3.67 3.54
C VAL A 133 10.15 -3.71 3.77
N PHE A 134 10.72 -2.69 4.41
CA PHE A 134 12.13 -2.70 4.78
C PHE A 134 12.49 -3.82 5.77
N LEU A 135 11.62 -4.10 6.74
CA LEU A 135 11.79 -5.23 7.65
C LEU A 135 11.80 -6.57 6.89
N ALA A 136 10.90 -6.75 5.92
CA ALA A 136 10.85 -7.94 5.09
C ALA A 136 12.13 -8.11 4.25
N ILE A 137 12.64 -7.03 3.66
CA ILE A 137 13.93 -7.02 2.91
C ILE A 137 15.09 -7.37 3.84
N TRP A 138 15.14 -6.76 5.03
CA TRP A 138 16.19 -7.04 6.01
C TRP A 138 16.16 -8.50 6.46
N LEU A 139 14.96 -9.01 6.79
CA LEU A 139 14.77 -10.42 7.12
C LEU A 139 15.27 -11.29 5.98
N GLN A 140 14.83 -11.07 4.74
CA GLN A 140 15.25 -11.85 3.58
C GLN A 140 16.78 -11.95 3.48
N ARG A 141 17.49 -10.82 3.62
CA ARG A 141 18.97 -10.73 3.52
C ARG A 141 19.73 -11.32 4.71
N ARG A 142 19.11 -11.42 5.89
CA ARG A 142 19.75 -11.96 7.10
C ARG A 142 20.03 -13.46 6.95
N LYS A 143 21.29 -13.89 7.12
CA LYS A 143 21.62 -15.33 7.17
C LYS A 143 20.91 -15.99 8.35
N SER A 144 20.33 -17.17 8.13
CA SER A 144 19.79 -17.98 9.23
C SER A 144 20.97 -18.47 10.07
N VAL A 145 20.98 -18.15 11.36
CA VAL A 145 21.90 -18.80 12.31
C VAL A 145 21.33 -20.18 12.57
N GLY A 146 22.13 -21.22 12.31
CA GLY A 146 21.79 -22.63 12.46
C GLY A 146 21.47 -23.01 13.89
#